data_AF-A0A5C6CU11-F1
#
_entry.id   AF-A0A5C6CU11-F1
#
_cell.length_a   1.000
_cell.length_b   1.000
_cell.length_c   1.000
_cell.angle_alpha   90.00
_cell.angle_beta   90.00
_cell.angle_gamma   90.00
#
_symmetry.space_group_name_H-M   'P 1'
#
loop_
_entity.id
_entity.type
_entity.pdbx_description
1 polymer ?
#
loop_
_entity_poly.entity_id
_entity_poly.type
_entity_poly.pdbx_seq_one_letter_code
_entity_poly.pdbx_strand_id
1 'polypeptide(L)'
;MKFVLQPWQLMLIILASWINRQQQEVIEYLRTENTVLKENFGKKRILLTDDQRRRLAVKGKILGRKTLEQFGTLFTPDTILRWHRQLVANKWDYSDRKEKRYGRPRVRQVVVDLTVKLAKENPTWGYDRISSALSNVGYYICDSTIGNILKAHGIEPAPERKYTGSWETFSKAHWDVMASIDFTTVEVWTRADLALSICSLSWS
;
A
#
# COMPACT_ATOMS: atom_id res chain seq x y z
N MET A 1 -66.86 -22.48 1.38
CA MET A 1 -65.87 -23.57 1.58
C MET A 1 -65.93 -24.00 3.04
N LYS A 2 -66.37 -25.24 3.34
CA LYS A 2 -66.41 -25.76 4.72
C LYS A 2 -65.00 -26.23 5.10
N PHE A 3 -64.29 -25.46 5.91
CA PHE A 3 -63.06 -25.92 6.57
C PHE A 3 -63.45 -26.93 7.66
N VAL A 4 -63.59 -28.20 7.28
CA VAL A 4 -63.75 -29.29 8.26
C VAL A 4 -62.36 -29.65 8.76
N LEU A 5 -62.00 -29.15 9.95
CA LEU A 5 -60.76 -29.50 10.63
C LEU A 5 -60.73 -31.02 10.88
N GLN A 6 -59.75 -31.69 10.30
CA GLN A 6 -59.58 -33.13 10.47
C GLN A 6 -59.07 -33.44 11.89
N PRO A 7 -59.40 -34.60 12.49
CA PRO A 7 -58.99 -34.93 13.87
C PRO A 7 -57.48 -34.83 14.14
N TRP A 8 -56.64 -35.17 13.14
CA TRP A 8 -55.18 -35.04 13.25
C TRP A 8 -54.72 -33.58 13.27
N GLN A 9 -55.43 -32.67 12.60
CA GLN A 9 -55.12 -31.23 12.64
C GLN A 9 -55.39 -30.66 14.03
N LEU A 10 -56.45 -31.12 14.71
CA LEU A 10 -56.73 -30.76 16.09
C LEU A 10 -55.62 -31.23 17.03
N MET A 11 -55.13 -32.47 16.86
CA MET A 11 -53.99 -32.99 17.63
C MET A 11 -52.72 -32.13 17.43
N LEU A 12 -52.42 -31.75 16.18
CA LEU A 12 -51.27 -30.87 15.90
C LEU A 12 -51.43 -29.49 16.51
N ILE A 13 -52.62 -28.89 16.47
CA ILE A 13 -52.89 -27.58 17.07
C ILE A 13 -52.75 -27.65 18.58
N ILE A 14 -53.27 -28.71 19.23
CA ILE A 14 -53.13 -28.90 20.68
C ILE A 14 -51.66 -29.05 21.07
N LEU A 15 -50.90 -29.85 20.33
CA LEU A 15 -49.47 -30.06 20.58
C LEU A 15 -48.66 -28.79 20.34
N ALA A 16 -48.94 -28.05 19.25
CA ALA A 16 -48.32 -26.77 18.96
C ALA A 16 -48.69 -25.69 20.01
N SER A 17 -49.93 -25.69 20.50
CA SER A 17 -50.37 -24.77 21.55
C SER A 17 -49.71 -25.09 22.89
N TRP A 18 -49.56 -26.38 23.21
CA TRP A 18 -48.88 -26.82 24.42
C TRP A 18 -47.40 -26.47 24.40
N ILE A 19 -46.69 -26.75 23.29
CA ILE A 19 -45.26 -26.41 23.18
C ILE A 19 -45.04 -24.89 23.17
N ASN A 20 -45.92 -24.13 22.51
CA ASN A 20 -45.84 -22.67 22.50
C ASN A 20 -46.06 -22.09 23.90
N ARG A 21 -46.99 -22.64 24.68
CA ARG A 21 -47.22 -22.23 26.08
C ARG A 21 -45.98 -22.48 26.95
N GLN A 22 -45.39 -23.67 26.85
CA GLN A 22 -44.16 -23.99 27.56
C GLN A 22 -43.00 -23.06 27.16
N GLN A 23 -42.85 -22.77 25.86
CA GLN A 23 -41.85 -21.82 25.38
C GLN A 23 -42.10 -20.39 25.91
N GLN A 24 -43.36 -19.97 26.03
CA GLN A 24 -43.72 -18.65 26.58
C GLN A 24 -43.37 -18.52 28.06
N GLU A 25 -43.64 -19.55 28.88
CA GLU A 25 -43.29 -19.58 30.31
C GLU A 25 -41.77 -19.43 30.51
N VAL A 26 -40.96 -20.12 29.72
CA VAL A 26 -39.48 -20.01 29.76
C VAL A 26 -39.02 -18.60 29.34
N ILE A 27 -39.61 -18.03 28.28
CA ILE A 27 -39.27 -16.68 27.82
C ILE A 27 -39.63 -15.63 28.89
N GLU A 28 -40.77 -15.80 29.57
CA GLU A 28 -41.20 -14.91 30.63
C GLU A 28 -40.24 -14.96 31.83
N TYR A 29 -39.84 -16.16 32.26
CA TYR A 29 -38.82 -16.32 33.30
C TYR A 29 -37.50 -15.62 32.92
N LEU A 30 -36.97 -15.88 31.71
CA LEU A 30 -35.73 -15.26 31.23
C LEU A 30 -35.85 -13.73 31.10
N ARG A 31 -37.03 -13.20 30.78
CA ARG A 31 -37.28 -11.75 30.77
C ARG A 31 -37.22 -11.18 32.19
N THR A 32 -37.86 -11.85 33.14
CA THR A 32 -37.84 -11.45 34.56
C THR A 32 -36.42 -11.48 35.12
N GLU A 33 -35.66 -12.54 34.85
CA GLU A 33 -34.26 -12.64 35.25
C GLU A 33 -33.41 -11.50 34.64
N ASN A 34 -33.59 -11.19 33.35
CA ASN A 34 -32.91 -10.06 32.72
C ASN A 34 -33.28 -8.71 33.34
N THR A 35 -34.52 -8.52 33.78
CA THR A 35 -34.96 -7.31 34.49
C THR A 35 -34.26 -7.18 35.84
N VAL A 36 -34.25 -8.25 36.63
CA VAL A 36 -33.55 -8.30 37.93
C VAL A 36 -32.05 -8.04 37.76
N LEU A 37 -31.43 -8.64 36.74
CA LEU A 37 -30.02 -8.40 36.42
C LEU A 37 -29.77 -6.92 36.09
N LYS A 38 -30.62 -6.30 35.24
CA LYS A 38 -30.49 -4.89 34.90
C LYS A 38 -30.63 -3.97 36.12
N GLU A 39 -31.55 -4.28 37.03
CA GLU A 39 -31.71 -3.55 38.29
C GLU A 39 -30.44 -3.63 39.14
N ASN A 40 -29.84 -4.83 39.24
CA ASN A 40 -28.60 -5.05 40.00
C ASN A 40 -27.39 -4.32 39.38
N PHE A 41 -27.29 -4.28 38.05
CA PHE A 41 -26.22 -3.53 37.38
C PHE A 41 -26.42 -2.00 37.45
N GLY A 42 -27.65 -1.53 37.69
CA GLY A 42 -27.99 -0.12 37.80
C GLY A 42 -27.63 0.69 36.55
N LYS A 43 -27.14 1.93 36.73
CA LYS A 43 -26.69 2.81 35.62
C LYS A 43 -25.25 2.55 35.15
N LYS A 44 -24.61 1.47 35.60
CA LYS A 44 -23.20 1.20 35.25
C LYS A 44 -23.08 0.80 33.78
N ARG A 45 -22.04 1.32 33.10
CA ARG A 45 -21.75 0.95 31.71
C ARG A 45 -21.26 -0.50 31.66
N ILE A 46 -21.97 -1.35 30.93
CA ILE A 46 -21.63 -2.76 30.75
C ILE A 46 -20.59 -2.86 29.63
N LEU A 47 -19.36 -3.27 29.98
CA LEU A 47 -18.31 -3.55 29.02
C LEU A 47 -18.42 -5.02 28.58
N LEU A 48 -18.84 -5.23 27.33
CA LEU A 48 -18.90 -6.56 26.73
C LEU A 48 -17.58 -6.96 26.09
N THR A 49 -17.18 -8.22 26.29
CA THR A 49 -16.11 -8.87 25.51
C THR A 49 -16.52 -9.02 24.05
N ASP A 50 -15.56 -9.06 23.12
CA ASP A 50 -15.87 -9.17 21.69
C ASP A 50 -16.64 -10.44 21.32
N ASP A 51 -16.42 -11.56 22.02
CA ASP A 51 -17.20 -12.77 21.84
C ASP A 51 -18.68 -12.59 22.24
N GLN A 52 -18.94 -11.88 23.34
CA GLN A 52 -20.30 -11.56 23.78
C GLN A 52 -21.00 -10.65 22.76
N ARG A 53 -20.30 -9.63 22.26
CA ARG A 53 -20.80 -8.75 21.18
C ARG A 53 -21.12 -9.56 19.93
N ARG A 54 -20.27 -10.52 19.57
CA ARG A 54 -20.49 -11.41 18.42
C ARG A 54 -21.74 -12.27 18.57
N ARG A 55 -21.91 -12.93 19.71
CA ARG A 55 -23.10 -13.76 19.99
C ARG A 55 -24.38 -12.93 19.93
N LEU A 56 -24.37 -11.73 20.53
CA LEU A 56 -25.51 -10.79 20.49
C LEU A 56 -25.78 -10.29 19.07
N ALA A 57 -24.75 -9.93 18.30
CA ALA A 57 -24.90 -9.43 16.94
C ALA A 57 -25.52 -10.47 16.00
N VAL A 58 -25.08 -11.73 16.08
CA VAL A 58 -25.61 -12.83 15.25
C VAL A 58 -27.08 -13.10 15.58
N LYS A 59 -27.41 -13.26 16.87
CA LYS A 59 -28.81 -13.50 17.30
C LYS A 59 -29.70 -12.28 17.02
N GLY A 60 -29.20 -11.07 17.26
CA GLY A 60 -29.93 -9.83 17.03
C GLY A 60 -30.26 -9.59 15.55
N LYS A 61 -29.37 -9.99 14.63
CA LYS A 61 -29.65 -9.86 13.20
C LYS A 61 -30.83 -10.73 12.74
N ILE A 62 -31.01 -11.91 13.33
CA ILE A 62 -32.14 -12.82 13.03
C ILE A 62 -33.47 -12.20 13.45
N LEU A 63 -33.51 -11.55 14.62
CA LEU A 63 -34.72 -10.91 15.14
C LEU A 63 -35.11 -9.65 14.35
N GLY A 64 -34.12 -8.92 13.84
CA GLY A 64 -34.34 -7.67 13.10
C GLY A 64 -34.68 -6.48 13.98
N ARG A 65 -34.71 -5.27 13.38
CA ARG A 65 -34.80 -4.01 14.12
C ARG A 65 -36.11 -3.84 14.90
N LYS A 66 -37.27 -4.06 14.24
CA LYS A 66 -38.59 -3.86 14.84
C LYS A 66 -38.80 -4.75 16.07
N THR A 67 -38.41 -6.01 15.95
CA THR A 67 -38.47 -6.98 17.05
C THR A 67 -37.55 -6.54 18.18
N LEU A 68 -36.29 -6.18 17.89
CA LEU A 68 -35.34 -5.71 18.90
C LEU A 68 -35.76 -4.41 19.62
N GLU A 69 -36.59 -3.57 19.00
CA GLU A 69 -37.16 -2.37 19.63
C GLU A 69 -38.26 -2.74 20.64
N GLN A 70 -39.03 -3.81 20.38
CA GLN A 70 -40.07 -4.30 21.29
C GLN A 70 -39.47 -4.97 22.53
N PHE A 71 -38.35 -5.68 22.37
CA PHE A 71 -37.59 -6.20 23.49
C PHE A 71 -36.75 -5.05 24.06
N GLY A 72 -37.08 -4.51 25.23
CA GLY A 72 -36.25 -3.50 25.90
C GLY A 72 -34.81 -4.02 26.07
N THR A 73 -33.95 -3.76 25.10
CA THR A 73 -32.65 -4.40 24.95
C THR A 73 -31.61 -3.69 25.80
N LEU A 74 -30.57 -4.39 26.26
CA LEU A 74 -29.48 -3.76 27.04
C LEU A 74 -28.74 -2.68 26.23
N PHE A 75 -28.75 -2.81 24.90
CA PHE A 75 -28.10 -1.91 23.96
C PHE A 75 -29.10 -1.52 22.87
N THR A 76 -28.95 -0.33 22.33
CA THR A 76 -29.78 0.14 21.21
C THR A 76 -29.73 -0.86 20.05
N PRO A 77 -30.87 -1.19 19.41
CA PRO A 77 -30.92 -2.12 18.27
C PRO A 77 -29.92 -1.77 17.16
N ASP A 78 -29.74 -0.48 16.89
CA ASP A 78 -28.77 0.01 15.90
C ASP A 78 -27.32 -0.33 16.27
N THR A 79 -26.98 -0.36 17.57
CA THR A 79 -25.64 -0.77 18.04
C THR A 79 -25.39 -2.25 17.76
N ILE A 80 -26.36 -3.11 18.06
CA ILE A 80 -26.26 -4.56 17.82
C ILE A 80 -26.12 -4.84 16.31
N LEU A 81 -26.92 -4.16 15.49
CA LEU A 81 -26.83 -4.29 14.03
C LEU A 81 -25.52 -3.71 13.47
N ARG A 82 -24.97 -2.66 14.09
CA ARG A 82 -23.64 -2.13 13.73
C ARG A 82 -22.55 -3.16 14.00
N TRP A 83 -22.57 -3.82 15.16
CA TRP A 83 -21.62 -4.90 15.46
C TRP A 83 -21.72 -6.03 14.42
N HIS A 84 -22.93 -6.40 14.00
CA HIS A 84 -23.10 -7.39 12.94
C HIS A 84 -22.44 -6.94 11.62
N ARG A 85 -22.66 -5.69 11.19
CA ARG A 85 -22.02 -5.15 9.98
C ARG A 85 -20.49 -5.15 10.08
N GLN A 86 -19.96 -4.81 11.26
CA GLN A 86 -18.51 -4.81 11.49
C GLN A 86 -17.93 -6.23 11.43
N LEU A 87 -18.63 -7.23 11.97
CA LEU A 87 -18.21 -8.63 11.84
C LEU A 87 -18.20 -9.10 10.39
N VAL A 88 -19.18 -8.68 9.59
CA VAL A 88 -19.21 -8.96 8.15
C VAL A 88 -18.06 -8.27 7.43
N ALA A 89 -17.81 -7.00 7.72
CA ALA A 89 -16.70 -6.25 7.15
C ALA A 89 -15.35 -6.92 7.47
N ASN A 90 -15.12 -7.28 8.73
CA ASN A 90 -13.88 -7.94 9.16
C ASN A 90 -13.71 -9.33 8.50
N LYS A 91 -14.79 -10.08 8.28
CA LYS A 91 -14.71 -11.36 7.56
C LYS A 91 -14.22 -11.19 6.11
N TRP A 92 -14.59 -10.08 5.49
CA TRP A 92 -14.23 -9.74 4.12
C TRP A 92 -13.06 -8.74 4.06
N ASP A 93 -12.41 -8.46 5.18
CA ASP A 93 -11.20 -7.66 5.18
C ASP A 93 -10.06 -8.54 4.68
N TYR A 94 -9.76 -8.40 3.39
CA TYR A 94 -8.67 -9.11 2.73
C TYR A 94 -7.32 -8.38 2.90
N SER A 95 -7.23 -7.43 3.83
CA SER A 95 -6.01 -6.67 4.15
C SER A 95 -4.81 -7.59 4.40
N ASP A 96 -4.97 -8.64 5.20
CA ASP A 96 -3.92 -9.64 5.46
C ASP A 96 -3.46 -10.39 4.20
N ARG A 97 -4.36 -10.59 3.22
CA ARG A 97 -4.01 -11.21 1.92
C ARG A 97 -3.34 -10.22 0.99
N LYS A 98 -3.62 -8.93 1.15
CA LYS A 98 -3.00 -7.86 0.35
C LYS A 98 -1.52 -7.73 0.70
N GLU A 99 -1.16 -7.83 1.98
CA GLU A 99 0.24 -7.81 2.42
C GLU A 99 1.03 -9.01 1.87
N LYS A 100 0.37 -10.16 1.69
CA LYS A 100 0.97 -11.38 1.14
C LYS A 100 1.04 -11.46 -0.38
N ARG A 101 0.57 -10.45 -1.13
CA ARG A 101 0.84 -10.40 -2.58
C ARG A 101 2.31 -10.05 -2.78
N TYR A 102 3.14 -11.09 -2.93
CA TYR A 102 4.40 -10.97 -3.64
C TYR A 102 4.11 -10.29 -4.98
N GLY A 103 4.59 -9.06 -5.14
CA GLY A 103 4.48 -8.35 -6.41
C GLY A 103 5.22 -9.10 -7.53
N ARG A 104 5.36 -8.47 -8.69
CA ARG A 104 6.21 -8.99 -9.78
C ARG A 104 7.57 -9.43 -9.18
N PRO A 105 8.04 -10.66 -9.45
CA PRO A 105 9.33 -11.13 -8.96
C PRO A 105 10.39 -10.06 -9.25
N ARG A 106 11.09 -9.63 -8.19
CA ARG A 106 12.15 -8.62 -8.34
C ARG A 106 13.22 -9.20 -9.26
N VAL A 107 13.75 -8.35 -10.15
CA VAL A 107 14.96 -8.69 -10.92
C VAL A 107 16.04 -9.08 -9.91
N ARG A 108 16.80 -10.15 -10.19
CA ARG A 108 17.87 -10.62 -9.29
C ARG A 108 18.82 -9.46 -8.99
N GLN A 109 19.18 -9.24 -7.73
CA GLN A 109 20.03 -8.10 -7.33
C GLN A 109 21.36 -8.07 -8.08
N VAL A 110 21.96 -9.24 -8.35
CA VAL A 110 23.17 -9.38 -9.16
C VAL A 110 23.06 -8.67 -10.52
N VAL A 111 21.90 -8.76 -11.17
CA VAL A 111 21.64 -8.11 -12.46
C VAL A 111 21.52 -6.60 -12.30
N VAL A 112 20.85 -6.15 -11.24
CA VAL A 112 20.69 -4.72 -10.91
C VAL A 112 22.05 -4.09 -10.65
N ASP A 113 22.87 -4.72 -9.82
CA ASP A 113 24.20 -4.23 -9.46
C ASP A 113 25.13 -4.15 -10.67
N LEU A 114 25.11 -5.18 -11.52
CA LEU A 114 25.90 -5.19 -12.75
C LEU A 114 25.45 -4.11 -13.74
N THR A 115 24.13 -3.90 -13.87
CA THR A 115 23.56 -2.84 -14.72
C THR A 115 24.00 -1.45 -14.25
N VAL A 116 23.93 -1.20 -12.94
CA VAL A 116 24.35 0.07 -12.32
C VAL A 116 25.85 0.29 -12.48
N LYS A 117 26.66 -0.76 -12.28
CA LYS A 117 28.12 -0.69 -12.45
C LYS A 117 28.50 -0.31 -13.89
N LEU A 118 27.96 -1.01 -14.88
CA LEU A 118 28.23 -0.73 -16.30
C LEU A 118 27.80 0.69 -16.70
N ALA A 119 26.65 1.16 -16.20
CA ALA A 119 26.16 2.50 -16.47
C ALA A 119 27.02 3.61 -15.85
N LYS A 120 27.64 3.37 -14.68
CA LYS A 120 28.56 4.31 -14.02
C LYS A 120 29.94 4.33 -14.66
N GLU A 121 30.47 3.16 -15.02
CA GLU A 121 31.79 3.03 -15.66
C GLU A 121 31.78 3.57 -17.10
N ASN A 122 30.64 3.47 -17.80
CA ASN A 122 30.50 3.91 -19.18
C ASN A 122 29.31 4.88 -19.36
N PRO A 123 29.46 6.17 -19.02
CA PRO A 123 28.39 7.16 -19.09
C PRO A 123 27.81 7.37 -20.50
N THR A 124 28.56 7.01 -21.55
CA THR A 124 28.16 7.14 -22.95
C THR A 124 27.25 6.02 -23.45
N TRP A 125 27.08 4.95 -22.67
CA TRP A 125 26.32 3.78 -23.10
C TRP A 125 24.81 3.98 -22.91
N GLY A 126 24.07 3.87 -24.02
CA GLY A 126 22.61 3.77 -24.04
C GLY A 126 22.09 2.41 -23.57
N TYR A 127 20.77 2.31 -23.41
CA TYR A 127 20.12 1.10 -22.87
C TYR A 127 20.42 -0.15 -23.70
N ASP A 128 20.32 -0.06 -25.03
CA ASP A 128 20.57 -1.17 -25.96
C ASP A 128 22.00 -1.71 -25.85
N ARG A 129 22.97 -0.81 -25.62
CA ARG A 129 24.39 -1.18 -25.46
C ARG A 129 24.64 -1.89 -24.14
N ILE A 130 23.99 -1.43 -23.07
CA ILE A 130 24.04 -2.08 -21.74
C ILE A 130 23.34 -3.44 -21.78
N SER A 131 22.20 -3.55 -22.47
CA SER A 131 21.49 -4.80 -22.72
C SER A 131 22.37 -5.82 -23.46
N SER A 132 23.05 -5.37 -24.51
CA SER A 132 24.01 -6.19 -25.26
C SER A 132 25.21 -6.63 -24.41
N ALA A 133 25.69 -5.78 -23.50
CA ALA A 133 26.77 -6.17 -22.58
C ALA A 133 26.31 -7.21 -21.56
N LEU A 134 25.07 -7.10 -21.07
CA LEU A 134 24.49 -8.06 -20.14
C LEU A 134 24.18 -9.42 -20.81
N SER A 135 23.77 -9.42 -22.08
CA SER A 135 23.56 -10.66 -22.83
C SER A 135 24.85 -11.44 -23.05
N ASN A 136 25.99 -10.75 -23.24
CA ASN A 136 27.31 -11.39 -23.30
C ASN A 136 27.72 -12.08 -21.99
N VAL A 137 27.21 -11.62 -20.85
CA VAL A 137 27.42 -12.23 -19.52
C VAL A 137 26.38 -13.34 -19.23
N GLY A 138 25.40 -13.52 -20.11
CA GLY A 138 24.35 -14.54 -19.99
C GLY A 138 23.04 -14.06 -19.37
N TYR A 139 22.84 -12.74 -19.24
CA TYR A 139 21.60 -12.15 -18.74
C TYR A 139 20.81 -11.45 -19.85
N TYR A 140 19.67 -12.01 -20.23
CA TYR A 140 18.78 -11.44 -21.25
C TYR A 140 17.72 -10.55 -20.60
N ILE A 141 17.79 -9.23 -20.82
CA ILE A 141 16.95 -8.23 -20.18
C ILE A 141 16.49 -7.22 -21.24
N CYS A 142 15.22 -6.81 -21.19
CA CYS A 142 14.70 -5.77 -22.08
C CYS A 142 15.22 -4.37 -21.68
N ASP A 143 15.40 -3.48 -22.65
CA ASP A 143 15.87 -2.10 -22.42
C ASP A 143 14.96 -1.32 -21.46
N SER A 144 13.65 -1.61 -21.49
CA SER A 144 12.67 -1.05 -20.54
C SER A 144 12.94 -1.45 -19.08
N THR A 145 13.50 -2.64 -18.85
CA THR A 145 13.87 -3.10 -17.50
C THR A 145 15.14 -2.40 -17.04
N ILE A 146 16.11 -2.19 -17.93
CA ILE A 146 17.33 -1.40 -17.65
C ILE A 146 16.96 0.05 -17.33
N GLY A 147 16.08 0.67 -18.12
CA GLY A 147 15.58 2.02 -17.85
C GLY A 147 14.88 2.14 -16.50
N ASN A 148 14.05 1.17 -16.13
CA ASN A 148 13.41 1.13 -14.81
C ASN A 148 14.42 0.97 -13.66
N ILE A 149 15.45 0.14 -13.84
CA ILE A 149 16.52 -0.05 -12.86
C ILE A 149 17.29 1.26 -12.68
N LEU A 150 17.73 1.88 -13.78
CA LEU A 150 18.53 3.11 -13.72
C LEU A 150 17.73 4.28 -13.14
N LYS A 151 16.44 4.39 -13.50
CA LYS A 151 15.52 5.37 -12.89
C LYS A 151 15.33 5.13 -11.39
N ALA A 152 15.18 3.88 -10.95
CA ALA A 152 15.06 3.56 -9.52
C ALA A 152 16.33 3.90 -8.73
N HIS A 153 17.50 3.88 -9.38
CA HIS A 153 18.79 4.28 -8.80
C HIS A 153 19.15 5.76 -9.05
N GLY A 154 18.24 6.57 -9.62
CA GLY A 154 18.45 8.00 -9.85
C GLY A 154 19.49 8.32 -10.94
N ILE A 155 19.74 7.39 -11.86
CA ILE A 155 20.69 7.56 -12.96
C ILE A 155 19.92 8.03 -14.20
N GLU A 156 20.28 9.22 -14.70
CA GLU A 156 19.69 9.84 -15.90
C GLU A 156 19.90 8.98 -17.16
N PRO A 157 19.11 9.12 -18.23
CA PRO A 157 19.37 8.44 -19.51
C PRO A 157 20.68 8.93 -20.15
N ALA A 158 21.34 8.08 -20.95
CA ALA A 158 22.34 8.58 -21.91
C ALA A 158 21.59 9.29 -23.05
N PRO A 159 22.04 10.46 -23.57
CA PRO A 159 23.36 11.08 -23.40
C PRO A 159 23.48 12.10 -22.26
N GLU A 160 22.41 12.38 -21.51
CA GLU A 160 22.40 13.40 -20.43
C GLU A 160 23.46 13.12 -19.36
N ARG A 161 23.70 11.83 -19.05
CA ARG A 161 24.82 11.36 -18.20
C ARG A 161 26.20 11.93 -18.57
N LYS A 162 26.45 12.22 -19.86
CA LYS A 162 27.75 12.69 -20.36
C LYS A 162 28.06 14.11 -19.87
N TYR A 163 27.04 14.93 -19.65
CA TYR A 163 27.18 16.33 -19.27
C TYR A 163 27.33 16.53 -17.75
N THR A 164 27.14 15.47 -16.98
CA THR A 164 27.35 15.41 -15.51
C THR A 164 28.77 14.93 -15.18
N GLY A 165 29.76 15.31 -16.00
CA GLY A 165 31.17 15.16 -15.64
C GLY A 165 31.54 16.25 -14.63
N SER A 166 32.17 15.88 -13.51
CA SER A 166 32.78 16.86 -12.61
C SER A 166 33.73 17.78 -13.41
N TRP A 167 33.75 19.07 -13.06
CA TRP A 167 34.70 20.05 -13.60
C TRP A 167 36.15 19.57 -13.55
N GLU A 168 36.48 18.69 -12.61
CA GLU A 168 37.78 18.04 -12.49
C GLU A 168 38.11 17.12 -13.68
N THR A 169 37.14 16.30 -14.13
CA THR A 169 37.31 15.38 -15.26
C THR A 169 37.46 16.16 -16.57
N PHE A 170 36.68 17.24 -16.72
CA PHE A 170 36.81 18.15 -17.86
C PHE A 170 38.17 18.84 -17.89
N SER A 171 38.61 19.36 -16.73
CA SER A 171 39.89 20.06 -16.59
C SER A 171 41.08 19.14 -16.88
N LYS A 172 41.08 17.90 -16.38
CA LYS A 172 42.12 16.90 -16.68
C LYS A 172 42.17 16.53 -18.17
N ALA A 173 41.02 16.37 -18.82
CA ALA A 173 40.97 16.02 -20.23
C ALA A 173 41.45 17.14 -21.17
N HIS A 174 41.33 18.40 -20.74
CA HIS A 174 41.74 19.57 -21.53
C HIS A 174 42.99 20.27 -20.99
N TRP A 175 43.67 19.69 -19.99
CA TRP A 175 44.82 20.31 -19.34
C TRP A 175 45.94 20.60 -20.34
N ASP A 176 46.28 19.67 -21.21
CA ASP A 176 47.33 19.85 -22.23
C ASP A 176 46.99 20.96 -23.23
N VAL A 177 45.71 21.09 -23.60
CA VAL A 177 45.26 22.14 -24.52
C VAL A 177 45.23 23.50 -23.81
N MET A 178 44.77 23.56 -22.56
CA MET A 178 44.74 24.81 -21.80
C MET A 178 46.15 25.29 -21.43
N ALA A 179 47.07 24.38 -21.08
CA ALA A 179 48.47 24.70 -20.80
C ALA A 179 49.22 25.24 -22.03
N SER A 180 48.75 24.95 -23.24
CA SER A 180 49.32 25.49 -24.48
C SER A 180 48.89 26.92 -24.79
N ILE A 181 47.87 27.44 -24.08
CA ILE A 181 47.33 28.78 -24.27
C ILE A 181 47.79 29.65 -23.09
N ASP A 182 49.11 29.79 -22.91
CA ASP A 182 49.65 30.80 -22.01
C ASP A 182 49.50 32.18 -22.68
N PHE A 183 48.48 32.93 -22.29
CA PHE A 183 48.32 34.34 -22.67
C PHE A 183 49.33 35.21 -21.92
N THR A 184 50.58 35.26 -22.39
CA THR A 184 51.55 36.23 -21.88
C THR A 184 51.29 37.59 -22.53
N THR A 185 50.79 38.56 -21.76
CA THR A 185 50.75 39.97 -22.16
C THR A 185 52.13 40.57 -21.97
N VAL A 186 52.79 40.96 -23.06
CA VAL A 186 54.04 41.72 -23.01
C VAL A 186 53.69 43.19 -23.19
N GLU A 187 54.04 44.03 -22.22
CA GLU A 187 53.93 45.48 -22.35
C GLU A 187 55.09 46.00 -23.19
N VAL A 188 54.80 46.56 -24.37
CA VAL A 188 55.82 47.13 -25.26
C VAL A 188 55.82 48.65 -25.12
N TRP A 189 56.97 49.22 -24.77
CA TRP A 189 57.13 50.66 -24.57
C TRP A 189 57.48 51.33 -25.91
N THR A 190 56.55 52.13 -26.45
CA THR A 190 56.78 52.96 -27.65
C THR A 190 56.78 54.43 -27.26
N ARG A 191 57.66 55.24 -27.88
CA ARG A 191 58.02 56.62 -27.48
C ARG A 191 56.86 57.64 -27.40
N ALA A 192 55.64 57.26 -27.75
CA ALA A 192 54.48 58.14 -27.71
C ALA A 192 53.31 57.65 -26.83
N ASP A 193 53.28 56.39 -26.34
CA ASP A 193 52.38 55.88 -25.29
C ASP A 193 52.51 54.35 -25.10
N LEU A 194 52.00 53.83 -23.96
CA LEU A 194 51.93 52.39 -23.62
C LEU A 194 50.88 51.68 -24.50
N ALA A 195 51.31 50.71 -25.31
CA ALA A 195 50.41 49.85 -26.07
C ALA A 195 50.58 48.39 -25.61
N LEU A 196 49.48 47.79 -25.13
CA LEU A 196 49.41 46.35 -24.84
C LEU A 196 49.32 45.58 -26.15
N SER A 197 50.34 44.77 -26.45
CA SER A 197 50.32 43.84 -27.59
C SER A 197 50.19 42.42 -27.06
N ILE A 198 49.10 41.74 -27.43
CA ILE A 198 48.90 40.31 -27.11
C ILE A 198 49.62 39.51 -28.19
N CYS A 199 50.74 38.89 -27.85
CA CYS A 199 51.48 38.03 -28.76
C CYS A 199 51.13 36.56 -28.47
N SER A 200 50.41 35.90 -29.37
CA SER A 200 50.18 34.45 -29.27
C SER A 200 51.41 33.70 -29.76
N LEU A 201 52.24 33.20 -28.84
CA LEU A 201 53.36 32.33 -29.18
C LEU A 201 52.84 30.89 -29.33
N SER A 202 52.59 30.49 -30.57
CA SER A 202 52.37 29.08 -30.92
C SER A 202 53.73 28.37 -30.91
N TRP A 203 54.05 27.66 -29.83
CA TRP A 203 55.13 26.67 -29.86
C TRP A 203 54.57 25.36 -30.43
N SER A 204 55.27 24.82 -31.43
CA SER A 204 54.98 23.53 -32.06
C SER A 204 55.37 22.36 -31.17
#